data_AF-A0A1I8HNT7-F1
#
_entry.id   AF-A0A1I8HNT7-F1
#
_cell.length_a   1.000
_cell.length_b   1.000
_cell.length_c   1.000
_cell.angle_alpha   90.00
_cell.angle_beta   90.00
_cell.angle_gamma   90.00
#
_symmetry.space_group_name_H-M   'P 1'
#
loop_
_entity.id
_entity.type
_entity.pdbx_description
1 polymer ?
#
loop_
_entity_poly.entity_id
_entity_poly.type
_entity_poly.pdbx_seq_one_letter_code
_entity_poly.pdbx_strand_id
1 'polypeptide(L)'
;MRFGPFCFYYPELLGQFENSSLSPFNCHWSEIHDFTPGTPIRDFFPLDVPESHQLHSFISQKVSTKPEYSVVPQTFGSRPAGLTDEKCLALVFSGWENAVALIAKAATKPDLRLVRTWQLQLTVENGRRLLQTMHYDAQLAKGPVICLEFNGPQVVPLLQSLTQGNEDFYVSSDSGVADRQLDILGGIVDMQMNSQ
;
A
#
# COMPACT_ATOMS: atom_id res chain seq x y z
N MET A 1 22.12 -6.62 -6.96
CA MET A 1 21.03 -5.67 -7.25
C MET A 1 20.35 -5.34 -5.94
N ARG A 2 20.02 -4.07 -5.75
CA ARG A 2 19.30 -3.60 -4.56
C ARG A 2 18.01 -2.93 -4.98
N PHE A 3 16.95 -3.15 -4.21
CA PHE A 3 15.62 -2.66 -4.52
C PHE A 3 15.08 -1.85 -3.34
N GLY A 4 14.28 -0.84 -3.64
CA GLY A 4 13.64 0.03 -2.66
C GLY A 4 12.34 0.58 -3.23
N PRO A 5 11.42 1.08 -2.37
CA PRO A 5 10.22 1.73 -2.85
C PRO A 5 10.58 2.98 -3.66
N PHE A 6 9.75 3.30 -4.65
CA PHE A 6 9.86 4.57 -5.36
C PHE A 6 9.62 5.73 -4.39
N CYS A 7 10.53 6.71 -4.35
CA CYS A 7 10.43 7.87 -3.48
C CYS A 7 10.76 9.15 -4.25
N PHE A 8 9.72 9.79 -4.81
CA PHE A 8 9.89 11.01 -5.60
C PHE A 8 8.59 11.79 -5.70
N TYR A 9 8.73 13.11 -5.81
CA TYR A 9 7.61 14.03 -5.97
C TYR A 9 7.97 15.24 -6.82
N TYR A 10 7.02 15.65 -7.64
CA TYR A 10 6.87 16.98 -8.20
C TYR A 10 5.39 17.18 -8.62
N PRO A 11 4.91 18.42 -8.81
CA PRO A 11 3.47 18.70 -8.92
C PRO A 11 2.75 17.92 -10.02
N GLU A 12 3.40 17.72 -11.17
CA GLU A 12 2.80 17.06 -12.32
C GLU A 12 2.89 15.52 -12.26
N LEU A 13 3.65 14.94 -11.32
CA LEU A 13 3.96 13.51 -11.31
C LEU A 13 2.72 12.64 -11.14
N LEU A 14 1.79 13.00 -10.25
CA LEU A 14 0.56 12.21 -10.05
C LEU A 14 -0.29 12.14 -11.33
N GLY A 15 -0.43 13.26 -12.05
CA GLY A 15 -1.14 13.26 -13.33
C GLY A 15 -0.43 12.43 -14.41
N GLN A 16 0.89 12.29 -14.34
CA GLN A 16 1.62 11.38 -15.24
C GLN A 16 1.38 9.90 -14.91
N PHE A 17 1.23 9.54 -13.63
CA PHE A 17 0.80 8.19 -13.24
C PHE A 17 -0.57 7.88 -13.84
N GLU A 18 -1.53 8.80 -13.69
CA GLU A 18 -2.88 8.67 -14.26
C GLU A 18 -2.86 8.53 -15.78
N ASN A 19 -2.13 9.41 -16.48
CA ASN A 19 -1.98 9.36 -17.94
C ASN A 19 -1.28 8.09 -18.44
N SER A 20 -0.49 7.43 -17.59
CA SER A 20 0.16 6.16 -17.90
C SER A 20 -0.65 4.94 -17.46
N SER A 21 -1.88 5.15 -16.96
CA SER A 21 -2.73 4.10 -16.38
C SER A 21 -2.04 3.32 -15.24
N LEU A 22 -1.14 3.97 -14.52
CA LEU A 22 -0.44 3.40 -13.36
C LEU A 22 -1.09 3.91 -12.08
N SER A 23 -1.51 3.00 -11.20
CA SER A 23 -1.86 3.39 -9.83
C SER A 23 -0.61 3.47 -8.97
N PRO A 24 -0.37 4.58 -8.26
CA PRO A 24 0.74 4.64 -7.29
C PRO A 24 0.58 3.64 -6.13
N PHE A 25 -0.63 3.12 -5.89
CA PHE A 25 -0.87 2.07 -4.90
C PHE A 25 -0.51 0.67 -5.39
N ASN A 26 -0.23 0.46 -6.68
CA ASN A 26 0.15 -0.85 -7.25
C ASN A 26 1.66 -0.94 -7.47
N CYS A 27 2.45 -0.86 -6.38
CA CYS A 27 3.92 -0.90 -6.44
C CYS A 27 4.49 -2.12 -5.69
N HIS A 28 4.78 -3.20 -6.43
CA HIS A 28 5.30 -4.48 -5.89
C HIS A 28 6.83 -4.58 -5.99
N TRP A 29 7.54 -3.51 -5.63
CA TRP A 29 8.99 -3.36 -5.83
C TRP A 29 9.85 -4.45 -5.15
N SER A 30 9.32 -5.14 -4.13
CA SER A 30 10.03 -6.18 -3.37
C SER A 30 9.75 -7.62 -3.83
N GLU A 31 8.77 -7.84 -4.71
CA GLU A 31 8.34 -9.18 -5.17
C GLU A 31 9.13 -9.61 -6.42
N ILE A 32 10.42 -9.89 -6.23
CA ILE A 32 11.35 -10.07 -7.34
C ILE A 32 11.52 -11.57 -7.65
N HIS A 33 11.24 -11.96 -8.89
CA HIS A 33 11.52 -13.32 -9.38
C HIS A 33 12.92 -13.43 -9.98
N ASP A 34 13.67 -14.51 -9.69
CA ASP A 34 14.98 -14.79 -10.28
C ASP A 34 14.91 -15.98 -11.22
N PHE A 35 15.06 -15.71 -12.52
CA PHE A 35 15.07 -16.74 -13.55
C PHE A 35 16.40 -17.52 -13.59
N THR A 36 17.45 -17.02 -12.91
CA THR A 36 18.77 -17.65 -12.84
C THR A 36 19.23 -17.73 -11.38
N PRO A 37 18.56 -18.55 -10.54
CA PRO A 37 18.87 -18.63 -9.12
C PRO A 37 20.27 -19.23 -8.92
N GLY A 38 21.24 -18.35 -8.69
CA GLY A 38 22.62 -18.68 -8.37
C GLY A 38 23.00 -18.07 -7.03
N THR A 39 24.11 -17.32 -6.99
CA THR A 39 24.50 -16.55 -5.79
C THR A 39 23.43 -15.49 -5.50
N PRO A 40 23.02 -15.28 -4.23
CA PRO A 40 22.02 -14.25 -3.91
C PRO A 40 22.60 -12.86 -4.19
N ILE A 41 22.17 -12.24 -5.29
CA ILE A 41 22.54 -10.88 -5.69
C ILE A 41 21.37 -9.93 -5.37
N ARG A 42 20.59 -10.18 -4.31
CA ARG A 42 19.37 -9.42 -4.01
C ARG A 42 19.35 -9.00 -2.56
N ASP A 43 19.54 -7.70 -2.34
CA ASP A 43 19.29 -7.05 -1.06
C ASP A 43 18.24 -5.95 -1.24
N PHE A 44 17.72 -5.43 -0.14
CA PHE A 44 16.91 -4.22 -0.15
C PHE A 44 17.73 -3.03 0.33
N PHE A 45 17.49 -1.84 -0.25
CA PHE A 45 18.08 -0.60 0.28
C PHE A 45 17.59 -0.36 1.71
N PRO A 46 18.41 0.13 2.65
CA PRO A 46 17.94 0.62 3.94
C PRO A 46 16.77 1.60 3.75
N LEU A 47 15.84 1.68 4.71
CA LEU A 47 14.74 2.65 4.60
C LEU A 47 15.26 4.10 4.64
N ASP A 48 16.37 4.31 5.35
CA ASP A 48 17.01 5.62 5.52
C ASP A 48 18.17 5.82 4.53
N VAL A 49 17.94 5.63 3.23
CA VAL A 49 18.97 6.02 2.25
C VAL A 49 19.09 7.54 2.30
N PRO A 50 20.27 8.11 2.62
CA PRO A 50 20.42 9.55 2.68
C PRO A 50 20.11 10.18 1.33
N GLU A 51 19.45 11.34 1.36
CA GLU A 51 19.15 12.12 0.15
C GLU A 51 20.41 12.26 -0.69
N SER A 52 20.35 11.76 -1.93
CA SER A 52 21.37 12.01 -2.94
C SER A 52 21.40 13.51 -3.21
N HIS A 53 22.36 14.20 -2.59
CA HIS A 53 22.54 15.63 -2.78
C HIS A 53 22.85 15.91 -4.25
N GLN A 54 22.22 16.97 -4.76
CA GLN A 54 22.47 17.63 -6.06
C GLN A 54 21.68 17.11 -7.28
N LEU A 55 20.35 17.31 -7.26
CA LEU A 55 19.60 17.63 -8.49
C LEU A 55 19.89 19.09 -8.91
N HIS A 56 21.17 19.45 -9.07
CA HIS A 56 21.55 20.75 -9.59
C HIS A 56 21.59 20.67 -11.10
N SER A 57 20.60 21.29 -11.77
CA SER A 57 20.70 22.06 -13.03
C SER A 57 19.47 22.01 -13.96
N PHE A 58 18.39 21.27 -13.65
CA PHE A 58 17.23 21.17 -14.56
C PHE A 58 15.91 21.78 -14.08
N ILE A 59 15.85 22.34 -12.86
CA ILE A 59 14.59 22.33 -12.13
C ILE A 59 14.01 23.74 -11.92
N SER A 60 13.04 24.09 -12.79
CA SER A 60 11.99 25.08 -12.50
C SER A 60 10.87 24.49 -11.61
N GLN A 61 10.90 23.19 -11.33
CA GLN A 61 9.82 22.44 -10.67
C GLN A 61 10.09 22.23 -9.16
N LYS A 62 9.05 22.20 -8.33
CA LYS A 62 9.20 21.93 -6.90
C LYS A 62 9.40 20.43 -6.67
N VAL A 63 10.63 19.94 -6.80
CA VAL A 63 10.98 18.51 -6.63
C VAL A 63 11.27 18.17 -5.17
N SER A 64 10.86 16.99 -4.72
CA SER A 64 11.19 16.43 -3.40
C SER A 64 11.49 14.94 -3.50
N THR A 65 12.49 14.49 -2.75
CA THR A 65 12.87 13.07 -2.59
C THR A 65 12.51 12.53 -1.20
N LYS A 66 11.75 13.28 -0.40
CA LYS A 66 11.41 12.87 0.96
C LYS A 66 10.24 11.88 0.97
N PRO A 67 10.31 10.82 1.81
CA PRO A 67 9.26 9.83 2.00
C PRO A 67 7.83 10.40 2.13
N GLU A 68 7.67 11.45 2.93
CA GLU A 68 6.37 12.05 3.26
C GLU A 68 5.71 12.80 2.09
N TYR A 69 6.48 13.17 1.07
CA TYR A 69 5.97 13.86 -0.11
C TYR A 69 5.84 12.93 -1.32
N SER A 70 6.39 11.72 -1.27
CA SER A 70 6.39 10.80 -2.40
C SER A 70 4.97 10.54 -2.93
N VAL A 71 4.83 10.52 -4.26
CA VAL A 71 3.56 10.15 -4.90
C VAL A 71 3.24 8.67 -4.65
N VAL A 72 4.26 7.80 -4.59
CA VAL A 72 4.08 6.38 -4.26
C VAL A 72 4.21 6.20 -2.74
N PRO A 73 3.24 5.58 -2.05
CA PRO A 73 3.34 5.27 -0.63
C PRO A 73 4.60 4.46 -0.30
N GLN A 74 5.26 4.82 0.79
CA GLN A 74 6.46 4.13 1.23
C GLN A 74 6.09 2.82 1.92
N THR A 75 6.13 1.72 1.16
CA THR A 75 5.80 0.38 1.62
C THR A 75 7.03 -0.37 2.13
N PHE A 76 6.82 -1.21 3.14
CA PHE A 76 7.84 -2.08 3.71
C PHE A 76 8.18 -3.26 2.79
N GLY A 77 7.20 -3.74 2.02
CA GLY A 77 7.34 -4.90 1.15
C GLY A 77 7.74 -6.17 1.92
N SER A 78 8.45 -7.06 1.23
CA SER A 78 8.86 -8.38 1.75
C SER A 78 10.18 -8.35 2.53
N ARG A 79 10.50 -7.23 3.20
CA ARG A 79 11.74 -7.09 3.98
C ARG A 79 11.73 -8.07 5.18
N PRO A 80 12.85 -8.76 5.46
CA PRO A 80 12.88 -9.86 6.42
C PRO A 80 12.92 -9.44 7.91
N ALA A 81 13.10 -8.15 8.24
CA ALA A 81 13.30 -7.69 9.61
C ALA A 81 12.24 -6.67 10.01
N GLY A 82 11.76 -6.73 11.26
CA GLY A 82 10.94 -5.67 11.86
C GLY A 82 9.42 -5.79 11.68
N LEU A 83 8.93 -6.92 11.15
CA LEU A 83 7.50 -7.26 11.13
C LEU A 83 7.15 -8.18 12.31
N THR A 84 5.95 -8.00 12.85
CA THR A 84 5.33 -8.87 13.85
C THR A 84 4.40 -9.89 13.18
N ASP A 85 3.90 -10.87 13.93
CA ASP A 85 2.83 -11.75 13.43
C ASP A 85 1.48 -11.03 13.32
N GLU A 86 1.30 -9.91 14.05
CA GLU A 86 0.09 -9.09 13.98
C GLU A 86 0.02 -8.27 12.69
N LYS A 87 -1.07 -8.47 11.96
CA LYS A 87 -1.37 -7.76 10.70
C LYS A 87 -2.81 -7.26 10.69
N CYS A 88 -3.07 -6.29 9.83
CA CYS A 88 -4.41 -5.76 9.61
C CYS A 88 -4.60 -5.36 8.15
N LEU A 89 -5.75 -5.72 7.58
CA LEU A 89 -6.17 -5.20 6.29
C LEU A 89 -7.11 -4.01 6.52
N ALA A 90 -6.81 -2.88 5.88
CA ALA A 90 -7.71 -1.75 5.76
C ALA A 90 -8.13 -1.56 4.30
N LEU A 91 -9.41 -1.34 4.06
CA LEU A 91 -9.95 -0.94 2.75
C LEU A 91 -10.39 0.52 2.83
N VAL A 92 -10.12 1.27 1.78
CA VAL A 92 -10.56 2.64 1.59
C VAL A 92 -11.44 2.71 0.35
N PHE A 93 -12.72 3.00 0.55
CA PHE A 93 -13.71 3.05 -0.53
C PHE A 93 -13.79 4.43 -1.21
N SER A 94 -13.31 5.49 -0.56
CA SER A 94 -13.43 6.88 -1.04
C SER A 94 -12.08 7.51 -1.43
N GLY A 95 -11.41 6.88 -2.40
CA GLY A 95 -10.40 7.51 -3.24
C GLY A 95 -9.05 7.83 -2.59
N TRP A 96 -8.18 8.46 -3.40
CA TRP A 96 -6.77 8.74 -3.14
C TRP A 96 -6.52 9.50 -1.82
N GLU A 97 -7.26 10.58 -1.58
CA GLU A 97 -7.04 11.49 -0.46
C GLU A 97 -7.20 10.79 0.90
N ASN A 98 -8.23 9.95 1.04
CA ASN A 98 -8.51 9.23 2.28
C ASN A 98 -7.47 8.15 2.56
N ALA A 99 -6.96 7.47 1.52
CA ALA A 99 -5.87 6.52 1.68
C ALA A 99 -4.57 7.22 2.11
N VAL A 100 -4.20 8.33 1.46
CA VAL A 100 -3.02 9.12 1.86
C VAL A 100 -3.17 9.65 3.29
N ALA A 101 -4.35 10.15 3.66
CA ALA A 101 -4.60 10.64 5.01
C ALA A 101 -4.49 9.53 6.07
N LEU A 102 -5.00 8.33 5.80
CA LEU A 102 -4.87 7.19 6.70
C LEU A 102 -3.40 6.74 6.83
N ILE A 103 -2.67 6.67 5.71
CA ILE A 103 -1.24 6.32 5.70
C ILE A 103 -0.44 7.35 6.50
N ALA A 104 -0.68 8.64 6.30
CA ALA A 104 0.00 9.71 7.04
C ALA A 104 -0.29 9.62 8.55
N LYS A 105 -1.55 9.38 8.95
CA LYS A 105 -1.91 9.16 10.36
C LYS A 105 -1.22 7.92 10.94
N ALA A 106 -1.20 6.80 10.21
CA ALA A 106 -0.55 5.57 10.64
C ALA A 106 0.97 5.74 10.77
N ALA A 107 1.60 6.51 9.88
CA ALA A 107 3.04 6.81 9.91
C ALA A 107 3.47 7.59 11.17
N THR A 108 2.55 8.28 11.84
CA THR A 108 2.83 8.91 13.15
C THR A 108 3.01 7.90 14.28
N LYS A 109 2.63 6.62 14.07
CA LYS A 109 2.77 5.56 15.05
C LYS A 109 4.08 4.79 14.79
N PRO A 110 5.05 4.82 15.71
CA PRO A 110 6.41 4.35 15.45
C PRO A 110 6.52 2.84 15.22
N ASP A 111 5.53 2.05 15.65
CA ASP A 111 5.54 0.59 15.52
C ASP A 111 4.63 0.07 14.40
N LEU A 112 3.91 0.96 13.70
CA LEU A 112 3.10 0.59 12.55
C LEU A 112 3.91 0.68 11.26
N ARG A 113 3.78 -0.33 10.42
CA ARG A 113 4.40 -0.40 9.10
C ARG A 113 3.32 -0.63 8.06
N LEU A 114 3.33 0.19 7.02
CA LEU A 114 2.57 -0.08 5.81
C LEU A 114 3.37 -1.11 5.00
N VAL A 115 2.85 -2.34 4.88
CA VAL A 115 3.57 -3.46 4.25
C VAL A 115 3.37 -3.42 2.74
N ARG A 116 2.12 -3.37 2.29
CA ARG A 116 1.76 -3.38 0.87
C ARG A 116 0.50 -2.56 0.65
N THR A 117 0.32 -2.16 -0.59
CA THR A 117 -0.87 -1.45 -1.05
C THR A 117 -1.33 -2.06 -2.35
N TRP A 118 -2.62 -1.92 -2.63
CA TRP A 118 -3.20 -2.23 -3.93
C TRP A 118 -4.36 -1.28 -4.22
N GLN A 119 -4.59 -0.97 -5.48
CA GLN A 119 -5.82 -0.38 -5.99
C GLN A 119 -6.43 -1.33 -7.01
N LEU A 120 -7.66 -1.78 -6.74
CA LEU A 120 -8.34 -2.79 -7.53
C LEU A 120 -9.84 -2.50 -7.63
N GLN A 121 -10.44 -2.92 -8.74
CA GLN A 121 -11.88 -2.88 -8.91
C GLN A 121 -12.50 -4.14 -8.31
N LEU A 122 -12.89 -4.08 -7.04
CA LEU A 122 -13.58 -5.19 -6.39
C LEU A 122 -15.03 -5.28 -6.90
N THR A 123 -15.44 -6.46 -7.38
CA THR A 123 -16.87 -6.74 -7.57
C THR A 123 -17.54 -6.86 -6.21
N VAL A 124 -18.86 -6.59 -6.13
CA VAL A 124 -19.63 -6.76 -4.89
C VAL A 124 -19.50 -8.21 -4.37
N GLU A 125 -19.49 -9.20 -5.26
CA GLU A 125 -19.30 -10.60 -4.88
C GLU A 125 -17.92 -10.85 -4.23
N ASN A 126 -16.84 -10.41 -4.87
CA ASN A 126 -15.49 -10.56 -4.31
C ASN A 126 -15.32 -9.75 -3.02
N GLY A 127 -15.93 -8.56 -2.93
CA GLY A 127 -15.96 -7.75 -1.72
C GLY A 127 -16.69 -8.45 -0.57
N ARG A 128 -17.87 -9.04 -0.81
CA ARG A 128 -18.58 -9.84 0.20
C ARG A 128 -17.78 -11.07 0.61
N ARG A 129 -17.10 -11.74 -0.32
CA ARG A 129 -16.20 -12.87 -0.03
C ARG A 129 -15.04 -12.45 0.85
N LEU A 130 -14.45 -11.29 0.58
CA LEU A 130 -13.35 -10.73 1.35
C LEU A 130 -13.80 -10.27 2.75
N LEU A 131 -14.89 -9.51 2.82
CA LEU A 131 -15.34 -8.84 4.05
C LEU A 131 -16.26 -9.71 4.92
N GLN A 132 -16.80 -10.80 4.37
CA GLN A 132 -17.77 -11.68 5.03
C GLN A 132 -19.01 -10.92 5.53
N THR A 133 -19.39 -9.85 4.83
CA THR A 133 -20.54 -9.01 5.13
C THR A 133 -21.08 -8.35 3.88
N MET A 134 -22.36 -8.01 3.88
CA MET A 134 -23.04 -7.21 2.85
C MET A 134 -23.09 -5.71 3.19
N HIS A 135 -22.61 -5.31 4.36
CA HIS A 135 -22.72 -3.92 4.84
C HIS A 135 -22.07 -2.89 3.90
N TYR A 136 -21.00 -3.29 3.19
CA TYR A 136 -20.22 -2.41 2.32
C TYR A 136 -20.58 -2.50 0.83
N ASP A 137 -21.69 -3.16 0.47
CA ASP A 137 -22.06 -3.34 -0.95
C ASP A 137 -22.22 -2.02 -1.70
N ALA A 138 -22.84 -1.03 -1.05
CA ALA A 138 -23.03 0.29 -1.63
C ALA A 138 -21.69 1.00 -1.87
N GLN A 139 -20.73 0.84 -0.96
CA GLN A 139 -19.39 1.39 -1.04
C GLN A 139 -18.57 0.70 -2.14
N LEU A 140 -18.65 -0.63 -2.22
CA LEU A 140 -17.99 -1.43 -3.27
C LEU A 140 -18.47 -1.06 -4.67
N ALA A 141 -19.72 -0.63 -4.82
CA ALA A 141 -20.27 -0.19 -6.10
C ALA A 141 -19.80 1.21 -6.54
N LYS A 142 -19.15 2.01 -5.67
CA LYS A 142 -18.75 3.39 -5.98
C LYS A 142 -17.53 3.46 -6.92
N GLY A 143 -16.69 2.44 -6.98
CA GLY A 143 -15.50 2.44 -7.83
C GLY A 143 -14.37 1.57 -7.30
N PRO A 144 -13.12 1.85 -7.72
CA PRO A 144 -11.94 1.14 -7.26
C PRO A 144 -11.74 1.31 -5.75
N VAL A 145 -11.26 0.25 -5.11
CA VAL A 145 -10.97 0.20 -3.69
C VAL A 145 -9.46 0.17 -3.49
N ILE A 146 -8.97 0.94 -2.53
CA ILE A 146 -7.57 0.91 -2.11
C ILE A 146 -7.46 -0.01 -0.89
N CYS A 147 -6.68 -1.07 -1.02
CA CYS A 147 -6.38 -2.02 0.04
C CYS A 147 -5.01 -1.71 0.63
N LEU A 148 -4.90 -1.65 1.95
CA LEU A 148 -3.68 -1.35 2.69
C LEU A 148 -3.41 -2.47 3.68
N GLU A 149 -2.27 -3.13 3.54
CA GLU A 149 -1.78 -4.09 4.53
C GLU A 149 -0.89 -3.36 5.53
N PHE A 150 -1.28 -3.37 6.80
CA PHE A 150 -0.48 -2.86 7.90
C PHE A 150 0.01 -4.00 8.79
N ASN A 151 1.15 -3.78 9.42
CA ASN A 151 1.76 -4.70 10.37
C ASN A 151 2.31 -3.93 11.56
N GLY A 152 2.26 -4.55 12.73
CA GLY A 152 2.83 -4.02 13.96
C GLY A 152 2.03 -4.41 15.20
N PRO A 153 2.59 -4.20 16.40
CA PRO A 153 1.89 -4.42 17.65
C PRO A 153 0.60 -3.60 17.74
N GLN A 154 -0.50 -4.22 18.16
CA GLN A 154 -1.80 -3.57 18.32
C GLN A 154 -2.33 -2.89 17.04
N VAL A 155 -1.90 -3.35 15.86
CA VAL A 155 -2.24 -2.72 14.57
C VAL A 155 -3.75 -2.60 14.35
N VAL A 156 -4.52 -3.63 14.74
CA VAL A 156 -5.97 -3.66 14.56
C VAL A 156 -6.68 -2.57 15.38
N PRO A 157 -6.60 -2.53 16.73
CA PRO A 157 -7.28 -1.51 17.52
C PRO A 157 -6.77 -0.10 17.21
N LEU A 158 -5.49 0.05 16.86
CA LEU A 158 -4.95 1.35 16.43
C LEU A 158 -5.63 1.83 15.14
N LEU A 159 -5.72 1.00 14.10
CA LEU A 159 -6.39 1.39 12.86
C LEU A 159 -7.89 1.63 13.06
N GLN A 160 -8.57 0.78 13.83
CA GLN A 160 -9.98 0.98 14.18
C GLN A 160 -10.22 2.34 14.85
N SER A 161 -9.30 2.79 15.73
CA SER A 161 -9.39 4.11 16.36
C SER A 161 -9.19 5.27 15.37
N LEU A 162 -8.35 5.07 14.33
CA LEU A 162 -8.07 6.09 13.31
C LEU A 162 -9.21 6.26 12.30
N THR A 163 -10.02 5.21 12.10
CA THR A 163 -11.12 5.15 11.13
C THR A 163 -12.50 5.12 11.79
N GLN A 164 -12.58 5.27 13.12
CA GLN A 164 -13.81 5.10 13.87
C GLN A 164 -14.94 6.01 13.37
N GLY A 165 -16.12 5.42 13.12
CA GLY A 165 -17.32 6.15 12.70
C GLY A 165 -17.30 6.64 11.26
N ASN A 166 -16.32 6.21 10.44
CA ASN A 166 -16.25 6.55 9.03
C ASN A 166 -16.50 5.32 8.16
N GLU A 167 -17.65 5.30 7.48
CA GLU A 167 -18.11 4.20 6.61
C GLU A 167 -17.31 4.07 5.29
N ASP A 168 -16.43 5.02 4.99
CA ASP A 168 -15.52 4.93 3.85
C ASP A 168 -14.33 4.01 4.11
N PHE A 169 -14.19 3.52 5.34
CA PHE A 169 -13.14 2.61 5.73
C PHE A 169 -13.72 1.29 6.23
N TYR A 170 -13.05 0.21 5.85
CA TYR A 170 -13.15 -1.06 6.55
C TYR A 170 -11.80 -1.39 7.15
N VAL A 171 -11.79 -2.00 8.33
CA VAL A 171 -10.59 -2.49 9.01
C VAL A 171 -10.91 -3.89 9.54
N SER A 172 -9.99 -4.84 9.39
CA SER A 172 -10.16 -6.19 9.93
C SER A 172 -10.51 -6.16 11.43
N SER A 173 -11.32 -7.11 11.89
CA SER A 173 -11.72 -7.19 13.30
C SER A 173 -10.59 -7.65 14.23
N ASP A 174 -9.68 -8.46 13.70
CA ASP A 174 -8.54 -9.07 14.40
C ASP A 174 -7.51 -9.59 13.37
N SER A 175 -6.33 -9.98 13.85
CA SER A 175 -5.23 -10.44 12.99
C SER A 175 -5.55 -11.73 12.24
N GLY A 176 -6.29 -12.67 12.82
CA GLY A 176 -6.64 -13.94 12.16
C GLY A 176 -7.73 -13.78 11.09
N VAL A 177 -8.57 -12.77 11.21
CA VAL A 177 -9.43 -12.29 10.11
C VAL A 177 -8.57 -11.64 9.03
N ALA A 178 -7.63 -10.77 9.39
CA ALA A 178 -6.73 -10.12 8.43
C ALA A 178 -5.92 -11.14 7.61
N ASP A 179 -5.42 -12.21 8.22
CA ASP A 179 -4.76 -13.34 7.55
C ASP A 179 -5.60 -13.90 6.39
N ARG A 180 -6.80 -14.38 6.72
CA ARG A 180 -7.71 -14.97 5.74
C ARG A 180 -8.09 -13.98 4.65
N GLN A 181 -8.25 -12.71 5.01
CA GLN A 181 -8.57 -11.66 4.06
C GLN A 181 -7.43 -11.39 3.09
N LEU A 182 -6.20 -11.33 3.57
CA LEU A 182 -5.01 -11.14 2.73
C LEU A 182 -4.80 -12.32 1.78
N ASP A 183 -5.07 -13.55 2.22
CA ASP A 183 -5.05 -14.73 1.34
C ASP A 183 -6.10 -14.63 0.23
N ILE A 184 -7.35 -14.29 0.59
CA ILE A 184 -8.45 -14.09 -0.38
C ILE A 184 -8.13 -12.94 -1.34
N LEU A 185 -7.57 -11.84 -0.83
CA LEU A 185 -7.18 -10.67 -1.60
C LEU A 185 -6.06 -11.02 -2.58
N GLY A 186 -5.05 -11.79 -2.16
CA GLY A 186 -3.98 -12.27 -3.03
C GLY A 186 -4.53 -13.01 -4.25
N GLY A 187 -5.45 -13.96 -4.03
CA GLY A 187 -6.10 -14.66 -5.14
C GLY A 187 -6.92 -13.74 -6.06
N ILE A 188 -7.54 -12.68 -5.55
CA ILE A 188 -8.25 -11.68 -6.37
C ILE A 188 -7.27 -10.85 -7.18
N VAL A 189 -6.19 -10.38 -6.55
CA VAL A 189 -5.12 -9.58 -7.19
C VAL A 189 -4.48 -10.38 -8.31
N ASP A 190 -4.13 -11.64 -8.08
CA ASP A 190 -3.53 -12.51 -9.10
C ASP A 190 -4.45 -12.70 -10.31
N MET A 191 -5.75 -12.88 -10.09
CA MET A 191 -6.72 -12.97 -11.19
C MET A 191 -6.83 -11.65 -11.97
N GLN A 192 -6.86 -10.49 -11.31
CA GLN A 192 -7.04 -9.21 -12.00
C GLN A 192 -5.77 -8.71 -12.69
N MET A 193 -4.62 -8.91 -12.07
CA MET A 193 -3.34 -8.42 -12.59
C MET A 193 -2.75 -9.31 -13.69
N ASN A 194 -3.04 -10.62 -13.68
CA ASN A 194 -2.59 -11.54 -14.74
C ASN A 194 -3.58 -11.69 -15.91
N SER A 195 -4.73 -11.03 -15.86
CA SER A 195 -5.73 -11.05 -16.95
C SER A 195 -5.55 -9.92 -17.97
N GLN A 196 -4.44 -9.17 -17.91
CA GLN A 196 -4.11 -8.09 -18.85
C GLN A 196 -3.13 -8.52 -19.93
#